data_AF-A0AB34TE28-F1
#
_entry.id   AF-A0AB34TE28-F1
#
_cell.length_a   1.000
_cell.length_b   1.000
_cell.length_c   1.000
_cell.angle_alpha   90.00
_cell.angle_beta   90.00
_cell.angle_gamma   90.00
#
_symmetry.space_group_name_H-M   'P 1'
#
loop_
_entity.id
_entity.type
_entity.pdbx_description
1 polymer ?
#
loop_
_entity_poly.entity_id
_entity_poly.type
_entity_poly.pdbx_seq_one_letter_code
_entity_poly.pdbx_strand_id
1 'polypeptide(L)'
;MSTPANFNGARPVIDPDNAAMLLIDHQSGLFQTIGDLPFTRVRAHATALARVVQAGVVPMDTASVASEIQRSWNRDDAQQWTEIYTKIFPNYQRLIESYLKAQDVQKNHEPLDSQRS
;
A
#
# COMPACT_ATOMS: atom_id res chain seq x y z
N MET A 1 -25.77 9.86 -2.77
CA MET A 1 -24.53 10.66 -2.72
C MET A 1 -24.04 10.62 -1.28
N SER A 2 -23.10 9.72 -0.94
CA SER A 2 -22.63 9.50 0.43
C SER A 2 -21.44 10.42 0.74
N THR A 3 -21.54 11.08 1.88
CA THR A 3 -20.60 12.09 2.39
C THR A 3 -19.20 11.49 2.55
N PRO A 4 -18.13 12.18 2.10
CA PRO A 4 -16.75 11.74 2.32
C PRO A 4 -16.45 11.60 3.82
N ALA A 5 -15.53 10.69 4.17
CA ALA A 5 -15.17 10.34 5.55
C ALA A 5 -14.91 11.60 6.43
N ASN A 6 -15.64 11.70 7.55
CA ASN A 6 -15.56 12.82 8.49
C ASN A 6 -14.67 12.45 9.70
N PHE A 7 -13.55 13.14 9.86
CA PHE A 7 -12.58 12.96 10.94
C PHE A 7 -12.94 13.72 12.23
N ASN A 8 -14.22 13.90 12.55
CA ASN A 8 -14.69 14.70 13.71
C ASN A 8 -14.05 16.10 13.79
N GLY A 9 -13.75 16.72 12.65
CA GLY A 9 -13.05 18.01 12.57
C GLY A 9 -11.55 17.98 12.90
N ALA A 10 -10.99 16.83 13.26
CA ALA A 10 -9.56 16.67 13.47
C ALA A 10 -8.84 16.51 12.13
N ARG A 11 -7.75 17.25 11.94
CA ARG A 11 -6.88 17.04 10.78
C ARG A 11 -6.20 15.67 10.94
N PRO A 12 -6.23 14.78 9.93
CA PRO A 12 -5.34 13.63 9.91
C PRO A 12 -3.90 14.17 9.87
N VAL A 13 -3.15 13.99 10.95
CA VAL A 13 -1.77 14.49 11.09
C VAL A 13 -0.91 13.32 11.53
N ILE A 14 0.21 13.17 10.84
CA ILE A 14 1.24 12.20 11.19
C ILE A 14 2.22 12.88 12.12
N ASP A 15 2.44 12.23 13.26
CA ASP A 15 3.27 12.73 14.35
C ASP A 15 4.75 12.40 14.08
N PRO A 16 5.62 13.41 13.87
CA PRO A 16 7.05 13.20 13.68
C PRO A 16 7.71 12.53 14.89
N ASP A 17 7.20 12.74 16.10
CA ASP A 17 7.73 12.15 17.34
C ASP A 17 7.40 10.66 17.47
N ASN A 18 6.45 10.17 16.65
CA ASN A 18 6.00 8.78 16.59
C ASN A 18 6.26 8.11 15.22
N ALA A 19 7.17 8.68 14.41
CA ALA A 19 7.56 8.15 13.12
C ALA A 19 9.08 7.91 13.07
N ALA A 20 9.51 6.72 12.64
CA ALA A 20 10.92 6.38 12.48
C ALA A 20 11.24 6.05 11.02
N MET A 21 12.27 6.68 10.44
CA MET A 21 12.82 6.27 9.16
C MET A 21 13.99 5.31 9.38
N LEU A 22 13.79 4.05 9.03
CA LEU A 22 14.82 3.02 9.06
C LEU A 22 15.37 2.79 7.65
N LEU A 23 16.57 3.30 7.37
CA LEU A 23 17.31 2.97 6.16
C LEU A 23 18.10 1.68 6.42
N ILE A 24 17.50 0.52 6.13
CA ILE A 24 18.21 -0.77 6.13
C ILE A 24 18.97 -0.89 4.82
N ASP A 25 20.13 -0.25 4.70
CA ASP A 25 21.16 -0.72 3.78
C ASP A 25 22.56 -0.15 4.12
N HIS A 26 23.47 -1.02 4.53
CA HIS A 26 24.92 -0.74 4.53
C HIS A 26 25.64 -1.60 3.47
N GLN A 27 24.91 -2.38 2.65
CA GLN A 27 25.47 -3.28 1.65
C GLN A 27 25.15 -2.77 0.24
N SER A 28 26.02 -1.88 -0.25
CA SER A 28 25.96 -1.31 -1.61
C SER A 28 25.85 -2.34 -2.76
N GLY A 29 26.12 -3.63 -2.50
CA GLY A 29 25.95 -4.72 -3.46
C GLY A 29 24.49 -5.03 -3.81
N LEU A 30 23.53 -4.76 -2.91
CA LEU A 30 22.10 -4.99 -3.19
C LEU A 30 21.55 -4.02 -4.24
N PHE A 31 22.14 -2.84 -4.40
CA PHE A 31 21.75 -1.92 -5.48
C PHE A 31 22.08 -2.45 -6.88
N GLN A 32 22.95 -3.47 -7.00
CA GLN A 32 23.28 -4.07 -8.29
C GLN A 32 22.19 -5.04 -8.80
N THR A 33 21.26 -5.45 -7.94
CA THR A 33 20.14 -6.32 -8.33
C THR A 33 18.95 -5.55 -8.90
N ILE A 34 19.00 -4.21 -8.88
CA ILE A 34 17.98 -3.35 -9.46
C ILE A 34 18.18 -3.31 -10.98
N GLY A 35 17.44 -4.16 -11.68
CA GLY A 35 17.50 -4.27 -13.15
C GLY A 35 16.83 -3.11 -13.89
N ASP A 36 15.93 -2.39 -13.23
CA ASP A 36 15.07 -1.40 -13.90
C ASP A 36 15.65 0.02 -13.95
N LEU A 37 16.66 0.33 -13.12
CA LEU A 37 17.23 1.67 -12.96
C LEU A 37 18.77 1.62 -12.89
N PRO A 38 19.50 2.51 -13.59
CA PRO A 38 20.96 2.59 -13.44
C PRO A 38 21.37 2.85 -11.98
N PHE A 39 22.42 2.17 -11.52
CA PHE A 39 22.93 2.25 -10.14
C PHE A 39 23.14 3.69 -9.64
N THR A 40 23.68 4.57 -10.49
CA THR A 40 23.92 5.98 -10.15
C THR A 40 22.64 6.73 -9.83
N ARG A 41 21.54 6.39 -10.50
CA ARG A 41 20.22 7.00 -10.30
C ARG A 41 19.58 6.52 -9.00
N VAL A 42 19.66 5.23 -8.69
CA VAL A 42 19.18 4.68 -7.42
C VAL A 42 19.90 5.34 -6.24
N ARG A 43 21.23 5.44 -6.31
CA ARG A 43 22.03 6.10 -5.27
C ARG A 43 21.66 7.58 -5.10
N ALA A 44 21.40 8.29 -6.20
CA ALA A 44 20.97 9.68 -6.15
C ALA A 44 19.61 9.83 -5.47
N HIS A 45 18.66 8.94 -5.75
CA HIS A 45 17.34 8.95 -5.10
C HIS A 45 17.42 8.66 -3.60
N ALA A 46 18.20 7.66 -3.19
CA ALA A 46 18.42 7.36 -1.78
C ALA A 46 19.07 8.54 -1.04
N THR A 47 20.05 9.20 -1.68
CA THR A 47 20.69 10.40 -1.11
C THR A 47 19.71 11.58 -0.98
N ALA A 48 18.86 11.79 -1.98
CA ALA A 48 17.84 12.83 -1.94
C ALA A 48 16.81 12.56 -0.82
N LEU A 49 16.36 11.32 -0.66
CA LEU A 49 15.44 10.92 0.40
C LEU A 49 16.04 11.17 1.78
N ALA A 50 17.30 10.78 1.99
CA ALA A 50 18.00 11.03 3.25
C ALA A 50 18.10 12.53 3.59
N ARG A 51 18.36 13.40 2.60
CA ARG A 51 18.41 14.86 2.79
C ARG A 51 17.05 15.45 3.13
N VAL A 52 15.98 14.96 2.49
CA VAL A 52 14.61 15.37 2.78
C VAL A 52 14.24 15.04 4.23
N VAL A 53 14.67 13.88 4.73
CA VAL A 53 14.42 13.50 6.13
C VAL A 53 15.26 14.31 7.11
N GLN A 54 16.52 14.59 6.78
CA GLN A 54 17.34 15.51 7.57
C GLN A 54 16.73 16.92 7.68
N ALA A 55 15.92 17.32 6.71
CA ALA A 55 15.17 18.57 6.75
C ALA A 55 13.86 18.49 7.57
N GLY A 56 13.60 17.38 8.26
CA GLY A 56 12.44 17.18 9.13
C GLY A 56 11.19 16.64 8.43
N VAL A 57 11.30 16.20 7.17
CA VAL A 57 10.18 15.60 6.45
C VAL A 57 10.08 14.11 6.78
N VAL A 58 8.86 13.63 7.02
CA VAL A 58 8.56 12.20 7.17
C VAL A 58 8.07 11.66 5.81
N PRO A 59 8.91 10.95 5.04
CA PRO A 59 8.50 10.41 3.74
C PRO A 59 7.53 9.25 3.93
N MET A 60 6.51 9.21 3.08
CA MET A 60 5.43 8.22 3.16
C MET A 60 5.00 7.81 1.76
N ASP A 61 4.59 6.56 1.63
CA ASP A 61 3.97 6.06 0.41
C ASP A 61 2.44 6.28 0.42
N THR A 62 1.81 6.16 -0.75
CA THR A 62 0.37 6.36 -0.93
C THR A 62 -0.47 5.31 -0.16
N ALA A 63 0.04 4.09 0.05
CA ALA A 63 -0.61 3.07 0.89
C ALA A 63 -0.62 3.51 2.35
N SER A 64 0.49 4.02 2.84
CA SER A 64 0.68 4.48 4.21
C SER A 64 -0.27 5.65 4.50
N VAL A 65 -0.40 6.60 3.57
CA VAL A 65 -1.39 7.68 3.67
C VAL A 65 -2.83 7.14 3.68
N ALA A 66 -3.16 6.21 2.78
CA ALA A 66 -4.50 5.61 2.73
C ALA A 66 -4.81 4.82 4.02
N SER A 67 -3.84 4.09 4.55
CA SER A 67 -3.97 3.25 5.75
C SER A 67 -4.09 4.09 7.01
N GLU A 68 -3.36 5.20 7.09
CA GLU A 68 -3.47 6.16 8.20
C GLU A 68 -4.84 6.83 8.21
N ILE A 69 -5.36 7.23 7.04
CA ILE A 69 -6.71 7.77 6.94
C ILE A 69 -7.74 6.73 7.35
N GLN A 70 -7.60 5.50 6.84
CA GLN A 70 -8.53 4.42 7.09
C GLN A 70 -8.51 4.01 8.57
N ARG A 71 -7.35 3.95 9.23
CA ARG A 71 -7.08 3.49 10.62
C ARG A 71 -7.44 2.04 10.95
N SER A 72 -8.55 1.51 10.43
CA SER A 72 -9.05 0.17 10.76
C SER A 72 -9.95 -0.37 9.65
N TRP A 73 -9.89 -1.68 9.43
CA TRP A 73 -10.77 -2.41 8.53
C TRP A 73 -12.14 -2.76 9.14
N ASN A 74 -12.30 -2.62 10.45
CA ASN A 74 -13.56 -2.89 11.15
C ASN A 74 -14.53 -1.71 11.01
N ARG A 75 -15.09 -1.53 9.81
CA ARG A 75 -15.99 -0.42 9.44
C ARG A 75 -17.04 -0.85 8.43
N ASP A 76 -18.16 -0.15 8.40
CA ASP A 76 -19.26 -0.40 7.47
C ASP A 76 -18.90 -0.04 6.01
N ASP A 77 -17.93 0.87 5.80
CA ASP A 77 -17.45 1.32 4.49
C ASP A 77 -16.19 0.57 3.99
N ALA A 78 -15.79 -0.51 4.65
CA ALA A 78 -14.58 -1.26 4.32
C ALA A 78 -14.52 -1.73 2.85
N GLN A 79 -15.66 -2.04 2.24
CA GLN A 79 -15.73 -2.46 0.84
C GLN A 79 -15.39 -1.30 -0.13
N GLN A 80 -15.77 -0.06 0.21
CA GLN A 80 -15.42 1.12 -0.59
C GLN A 80 -13.91 1.43 -0.49
N TRP A 81 -13.31 1.19 0.68
CA TRP A 81 -11.86 1.26 0.85
C TRP A 81 -11.15 0.25 -0.05
N THR A 82 -11.64 -0.98 -0.15
CA THR A 82 -11.08 -1.99 -1.06
C THR A 82 -11.03 -1.53 -2.52
N GLU A 83 -12.05 -0.81 -3.00
CA GLU A 83 -12.08 -0.22 -4.36
C GLU A 83 -11.02 0.88 -4.56
N ILE A 84 -10.70 1.63 -3.50
CA ILE A 84 -9.63 2.63 -3.53
C ILE A 84 -8.27 1.94 -3.55
N TYR A 85 -8.05 0.93 -2.69
CA TYR A 85 -6.78 0.18 -2.64
C TYR A 85 -6.48 -0.56 -3.95
N THR A 86 -7.51 -1.05 -4.66
CA THR A 86 -7.33 -1.68 -5.98
C THR A 86 -6.87 -0.72 -7.06
N LYS A 87 -7.26 0.56 -6.99
CA LYS A 87 -6.77 1.61 -7.90
C LYS A 87 -5.33 2.01 -7.59
N ILE A 88 -4.93 1.98 -6.32
CA ILE A 88 -3.56 2.33 -5.89
C ILE A 88 -2.61 1.15 -6.14
N PHE A 89 -3.08 -0.08 -5.96
CA PHE A 89 -2.30 -1.31 -6.13
C PHE A 89 -2.97 -2.27 -7.12
N PRO A 90 -2.62 -2.20 -8.42
CA PRO A 90 -3.19 -3.09 -9.45
C PRO A 90 -3.02 -4.59 -9.15
N ASN A 91 -1.96 -4.96 -8.42
CA ASN A 91 -1.73 -6.34 -8.01
C ASN A 91 -2.75 -6.84 -6.96
N TYR A 92 -3.27 -5.95 -6.11
CA TYR A 92 -4.31 -6.32 -5.14
C TYR A 92 -5.64 -6.66 -5.80
N GLN A 93 -5.93 -6.06 -6.96
CA GLN A 93 -7.12 -6.38 -7.74
C GLN A 93 -7.18 -7.88 -8.07
N ARG A 94 -6.06 -8.43 -8.54
CA ARG A 94 -5.96 -9.86 -8.89
C ARG A 94 -6.19 -10.77 -7.69
N LEU A 95 -5.69 -10.37 -6.51
CA LEU A 95 -5.90 -11.12 -5.27
C LEU A 95 -7.39 -11.14 -4.86
N ILE A 96 -8.05 -9.98 -4.95
CA ILE A 96 -9.47 -9.83 -4.60
C ILE A 96 -10.37 -10.60 -5.56
N GLU A 97 -10.11 -10.51 -6.86
CA GLU A 97 -10.84 -11.28 -7.89
C GLU A 97 -10.73 -12.79 -7.65
N SER A 98 -9.50 -13.27 -7.40
CA SER A 98 -9.25 -14.68 -7.07
C SER A 98 -10.01 -15.13 -5.81
N TYR A 99 -9.98 -14.32 -4.75
CA TYR A 99 -10.66 -14.61 -3.50
C TYR A 99 -12.19 -14.64 -3.65
N LEU A 100 -12.78 -13.66 -4.35
CA LEU A 100 -14.21 -13.61 -4.62
C LEU A 100 -14.66 -14.82 -5.44
N LYS A 101 -13.87 -15.22 -6.44
CA LYS A 101 -14.17 -16.42 -7.24
C LYS A 101 -14.10 -17.69 -6.39
N ALA A 102 -13.13 -17.81 -5.48
CA ALA A 102 -13.04 -18.94 -4.56
C ALA A 102 -14.25 -19.03 -3.61
N GLN A 103 -14.73 -17.90 -3.07
CA GLN A 103 -15.96 -17.87 -2.26
C GLN A 103 -17.21 -18.25 -3.05
N ASP A 104 -17.30 -17.80 -4.31
CA ASP A 104 -18.42 -18.10 -5.20
C ASP A 104 -18.51 -19.60 -5.48
N VAL A 105 -17.38 -20.25 -5.77
CA VAL A 105 -17.29 -21.71 -5.94
C VAL A 105 -17.72 -22.45 -4.66
N GLN A 106 -17.32 -21.95 -3.48
CA GLN A 106 -17.72 -22.54 -2.20
C GLN A 106 -19.23 -22.43 -1.94
N LYS A 107 -19.84 -21.28 -2.23
CA LYS A 107 -21.27 -21.04 -1.98
C LYS A 107 -22.16 -21.75 -3.01
N ASN A 108 -21.79 -21.66 -4.28
CA ASN A 108 -22.59 -22.16 -5.40
C ASN A 108 -22.23 -23.61 -5.80
N HIS A 109 -21.28 -24.24 -5.10
CA HIS A 109 -20.79 -25.60 -5.40
C HIS A 109 -20.46 -25.79 -6.89
N GLU A 110 -19.87 -24.76 -7.54
CA GLU A 110 -19.44 -24.90 -8.92
C GLU A 110 -18.39 -26.03 -9.02
N PRO A 111 -18.47 -26.90 -10.03
CA PRO A 111 -17.45 -27.92 -10.22
C PRO A 111 -16.10 -27.24 -10.46
N LEU A 112 -15.11 -27.61 -9.65
CA LEU A 112 -13.72 -27.13 -9.71
C LEU A 112 -13.20 -27.23 -11.15
N ASP A 113 -12.42 -26.25 -11.60
CA ASP A 113 -11.81 -26.28 -12.94
C ASP A 113 -10.95 -27.54 -13.17
N SER A 114 -10.40 -28.14 -12.10
CA SER A 114 -9.71 -29.44 -12.18
C SER A 114 -10.61 -30.62 -12.59
N GLN A 115 -11.92 -30.43 -12.58
CA GLN A 115 -12.93 -31.40 -13.00
C GLN A 115 -13.67 -30.99 -14.28
N ARG A 116 -13.41 -29.78 -14.80
CA ARG A 116 -13.88 -29.34 -16.11
C ARG A 116 -12.81 -29.72 -17.13
N SER A 117 -12.93 -30.95 -17.65
CA SER A 117 -12.09 -31.46 -18.75
C SER A 117 -12.28 -30.68 -20.04
#